data_AF-A0A7R6WL29-F1
#
_entry.id   AF-A0A7R6WL29-F1
#
_cell.length_a   1.000
_cell.length_b   1.000
_cell.length_c   1.000
_cell.angle_alpha   90.00
_cell.angle_beta   90.00
_cell.angle_gamma   90.00
#
_symmetry.space_group_name_H-M   'P 1'
#
loop_
_entity.id
_entity.type
_entity.pdbx_description
1 polymer ?
#
loop_
_entity_poly.entity_id
_entity_poly.type
_entity_poly.pdbx_seq_one_letter_code
_entity_poly.pdbx_strand_id
1 'polypeptide(L)' 'MSTFTNAPSGVEQIDVTLCEDMRTVVLHAYDRHDKCWIQSFDPLPMPIEEKNLIEQEWRAAAQLDAWRPVP' A
#
# COMPACT_ATOMS: atom_id res chain seq x y z
N MET A 1 -12.22 9.39 10.05
CA MET A 1 -11.27 8.28 10.19
C MET A 1 -11.51 7.37 9.00
N SER A 2 -10.52 7.24 8.12
CA SER A 2 -10.60 6.32 6.98
C SER A 2 -10.44 4.90 7.53
N THR A 3 -11.48 4.07 7.44
CA THR A 3 -11.41 2.68 7.87
C THR A 3 -10.71 1.87 6.78
N PHE A 4 -9.54 1.30 7.08
CA PHE A 4 -8.82 0.42 6.15
C PHE A 4 -9.32 -1.01 6.32
N THR A 5 -10.32 -1.40 5.52
CA THR A 5 -11.06 -2.66 5.67
C THR A 5 -10.20 -3.92 5.50
N ASN A 6 -9.14 -3.84 4.69
CA ASN A 6 -8.29 -4.98 4.35
C ASN A 6 -6.86 -4.85 4.88
N ALA A 7 -6.64 -3.98 5.88
CA ALA A 7 -5.34 -3.80 6.51
C ALA A 7 -5.22 -4.62 7.81
N PRO A 8 -3.99 -4.87 8.30
CA PRO A 8 -3.77 -5.42 9.63
C PRO A 8 -4.53 -4.63 10.71
N SER A 9 -4.93 -5.33 11.77
CA SER A 9 -5.65 -4.71 12.88
C SER A 9 -4.81 -3.62 13.55
N GLY A 10 -5.42 -2.46 13.83
CA GLY A 10 -4.76 -1.34 14.49
C GLY A 10 -4.00 -0.41 13.55
N VAL A 11 -4.03 -0.63 12.23
CA VAL A 11 -3.47 0.30 11.25
C VAL A 11 -4.20 1.64 11.30
N GLU A 12 -3.42 2.71 11.40
CA GLU A 12 -3.92 4.10 11.43
C GLU A 12 -3.59 4.86 10.14
N GLN A 13 -2.57 4.42 9.39
CA GLN A 13 -2.12 5.05 8.16
C GLN A 13 -1.69 4.02 7.13
N ILE A 14 -1.99 4.29 5.85
CA ILE A 14 -1.45 3.55 4.71
C ILE A 14 -0.91 4.55 3.69
N ASP A 15 0.37 4.44 3.39
CA ASP A 15 1.03 5.20 2.34
C ASP A 15 1.13 4.36 1.06
N VAL A 16 0.99 5.02 -0.09
CA VAL A 16 1.09 4.40 -1.40
C VAL A 16 2.35 4.93 -2.07
N THR A 17 3.20 4.03 -2.53
CA THR A 17 4.47 4.38 -3.18
C THR A 17 4.54 3.71 -4.55
N LEU A 18 4.87 4.48 -5.57
CA LEU A 18 5.28 3.96 -6.87
C LEU A 18 6.80 3.73 -6.84
N CYS A 19 7.26 2.52 -7.15
CA CYS A 19 8.69 2.22 -7.19
C CYS A 19 9.39 2.90 -8.38
N GLU A 20 10.72 2.95 -8.33
CA GLU A 20 11.57 3.56 -9.38
C GLU A 20 11.39 2.93 -10.77
N ASP A 21 10.89 1.70 -10.84
CA ASP A 21 10.53 1.04 -12.10
C ASP A 21 9.29 1.63 -12.78
N MET A 22 8.62 2.58 -12.11
CA MET A 22 7.38 3.24 -12.52
C MET A 22 6.21 2.27 -12.77
N ARG A 23 6.31 1.02 -12.31
CA ARG A 23 5.34 -0.06 -12.61
C ARG A 23 4.84 -0.75 -11.36
N THR A 24 5.68 -0.84 -10.33
CA THR A 24 5.35 -1.54 -9.09
C THR A 24 4.79 -0.55 -8.08
N VAL A 25 3.60 -0.85 -7.56
CA VAL A 25 3.01 -0.08 -6.46
C VAL A 25 3.16 -0.89 -5.17
N VAL A 26 3.61 -0.20 -4.12
CA VAL A 26 3.78 -0.74 -2.77
C VAL A 26 2.92 0.07 -1.81
N LEU A 27 2.19 -0.64 -0.95
CA LEU A 27 1.49 -0.09 0.20
C LEU A 27 2.34 -0.29 1.44
N HIS A 28 2.49 0.77 2.23
CA HIS A 28 3.09 0.73 3.55
C HIS A 28 2.01 1.03 4.58
N ALA A 29 1.72 0.10 5.48
CA ALA A 29 0.76 0.30 6.56
C ALA A 29 1.50 0.50 7.88
N TYR A 30 1.02 1.44 8.69
CA TYR A 30 1.59 1.78 9.99
C TYR A 30 0.52 1.77 11.08
N ASP A 31 0.88 1.25 12.25
CA ASP A 31 0.10 1.43 13.47
C ASP A 31 0.70 2.50 14.39
N ARG A 32 -0.01 2.85 15.46
CA ARG A 32 0.44 3.81 16.49
C ARG A 32 1.68 3.40 17.29
N HIS A 33 2.17 2.18 17.09
CA HIS A 33 3.34 1.61 17.76
C HIS A 33 4.51 1.47 16.78
N ASP A 34 4.47 2.17 15.65
CA ASP A 34 5.45 2.15 14.57
C ASP A 34 5.66 0.76 13.95
N LYS A 35 4.70 -0.16 14.12
CA LYS A 35 4.75 -1.44 13.38
C LYS A 35 4.41 -1.17 11.93
N CYS A 36 5.23 -1.73 11.05
CA CYS A 36 5.10 -1.55 9.62
C CYS A 36 4.74 -2.87 8.94
N TRP A 37 3.84 -2.80 7.96
CA TRP A 37 3.55 -3.89 7.04
C TRP A 37 3.64 -3.39 5.61
N ILE A 38 4.06 -4.27 4.72
CA ILE A 38 4.13 -4.00 3.29
C ILE A 38 3.24 -4.94 2.50
N GLN A 39 2.69 -4.40 1.41
CA GLN A 39 2.04 -5.17 0.37
C GLN A 39 2.46 -4.61 -0.98
N SER A 40 2.86 -5.47 -1.90
CA SER A 40 3.20 -5.08 -3.27
C SER A 40 2.19 -5.67 -4.24
N PHE A 41 1.90 -4.94 -5.30
CA PHE A 41 1.13 -5.45 -6.43
C PHE A 41 2.06 -5.98 -7.51
N ASP A 42 1.53 -6.83 -8.40
CA ASP A 42 2.25 -7.21 -9.61
C ASP A 42 2.55 -5.94 -10.44
N PRO A 43 3.73 -5.88 -11.10
CA PRO A 43 4.09 -4.72 -11.90
C PRO A 43 3.05 -4.45 -12.99
N LEU A 44 2.63 -3.19 -13.12
CA LEU A 44 1.71 -2.77 -14.17
C LEU A 44 2.24 -3.13 -15.57
N PRO A 45 1.37 -3.41 -16.56
CA PRO A 45 1.81 -3.75 -17.92
C PRO A 45 2.65 -2.66 -18.60
N MET A 46 2.45 -1.40 -18.19
CA MET A 46 3.16 -0.22 -18.70
C MET A 46 3.51 0.71 -17.53
N PRO A 47 4.61 1.49 -17.62
CA PRO A 47 4.95 2.46 -16.59
C PRO A 47 3.92 3.58 -16.49
N ILE A 48 3.72 4.09 -15.29
CA ILE A 48 2.89 5.25 -14.98
C ILE A 48 3.72 6.36 -14.33
N GLU A 49 3.28 7.61 -14.46
CA GLU A 49 3.87 8.73 -13.72
C GLU A 49 3.22 8.86 -12.34
N GLU A 50 3.97 9.35 -11.34
CA GLU A 50 3.47 9.56 -9.98
C GLU A 50 2.20 10.43 -9.92
N LYS A 51 2.09 11.44 -10.79
CA LYS A 51 0.90 12.30 -10.87
C LYS A 51 -0.39 11.55 -11.23
N ASN A 52 -0.26 10.36 -11.81
CA ASN A 52 -1.37 9.50 -12.20
C ASN A 52 -1.65 8.41 -11.14
N LEU A 53 -0.92 8.41 -10.01
CA LEU A 53 -1.11 7.45 -8.92
C LEU A 53 -2.33 7.86 -8.07
N ILE A 54 -3.45 7.18 -8.25
CA ILE A 54 -4.66 7.43 -7.48
C ILE A 54 -4.59 6.64 -6.16
N GLU A 55 -4.02 7.25 -5.12
CA GLU A 55 -3.76 6.56 -3.84
C GLU A 55 -4.99 5.85 -3.26
N GLN A 56 -6.17 6.45 -3.38
CA GLN A 56 -7.39 5.89 -2.81
C GLN A 56 -7.78 4.56 -3.47
N GLU A 57 -7.57 4.41 -4.78
CA GLU A 57 -7.83 3.16 -5.50
C GLU A 57 -6.88 2.06 -5.05
N TRP A 58 -5.60 2.38 -4.93
CA TRP A 58 -4.57 1.44 -4.47
C TRP A 58 -4.78 1.00 -3.02
N ARG A 59 -5.18 1.92 -2.12
CA ARG A 59 -5.59 1.59 -0.76
C ARG A 59 -6.80 0.66 -0.75
N ALA A 60 -7.79 0.90 -1.61
CA ALA A 60 -8.99 0.06 -1.71
C ALA A 60 -8.69 -1.32 -2.32
N ALA A 61 -7.66 -1.43 -3.16
CA ALA A 61 -7.21 -2.67 -3.78
C ALA A 61 -6.39 -3.57 -2.84
N ALA A 62 -6.06 -3.10 -1.63
CA ALA A 62 -5.34 -3.89 -0.65
C ALA A 62 -6.04 -5.22 -0.36
N GLN A 63 -5.27 -6.31 -0.30
CA GLN A 63 -5.75 -7.65 0.04
C GLN A 63 -5.40 -8.00 1.48
N LEU A 64 -6.35 -8.57 2.22
CA LEU A 64 -6.19 -8.86 3.65
C LEU A 64 -5.01 -9.80 3.95
N ASP A 65 -4.79 -10.81 3.11
CA ASP A 65 -3.81 -11.87 3.35
C ASP A 65 -2.43 -11.60 2.71
N ALA A 66 -2.26 -10.50 1.97
CA ALA A 66 -1.03 -10.21 1.23
C ALA A 66 -0.04 -9.33 2.00
N TRP A 67 -0.41 -8.85 3.20
CA TRP A 67 0.46 -8.03 4.05
C TRP A 67 1.58 -8.84 4.69
N ARG A 68 2.79 -8.29 4.65
CA ARG A 68 3.98 -8.87 5.27
C ARG A 68 4.53 -7.89 6.30
N PRO A 69 4.79 -8.31 7.55
CA PRO A 69 5.43 -7.44 8.53
C PRO A 69 6.85 -7.09 8.09
N VAL A 70 7.24 -5.84 8.26
CA VAL A 70 8.63 -5.39 8.09
C VAL A 70 9.33 -5.51 9.44
N PRO A 71 10.51 -6.16 9.50
CA PRO A 71 11.28 -6.32 10.73
C PRO A 71 11.87 -5.02 11.27
#